data_AF-A0A327NNQ8-F1
#
_entry.id   AF-A0A327NNQ8-F1
#
_cell.length_a   1.000
_cell.length_b   1.000
_cell.length_c   1.000
_cell.angle_alpha   90.00
_cell.angle_beta   90.00
_cell.angle_gamma   90.00
#
_symmetry.space_group_name_H-M   'P 1'
#
loop_
_entity.id
_entity.type
_entity.pdbx_description
1 polymer ?
#
loop_
_entity_poly.entity_id
_entity_poly.type
_entity_poly.pdbx_seq_one_letter_code
_entity_poly.pdbx_strand_id
1 'polypeptide(L)'
;MMARQLTPQQINQALQFRSEGYSIRDIGIELGVPKSRVHEFLKQQPRPYVEQAKLPVSGLHPTSFSSLSTSELAEREQQLIQLQTKLEADRQALNQQAQMLAEQEQQILSRGNPFAVTSREHGRQLEQLAQREQALAQERLSLDDRYAELQRLLQSMPGKEEQYETFRKRARQDKLVNRYNRLLQEVLDNCDDCRWSGDEVDEFLEQAESIKDKVVSFCKAHQIDERRLLIYQGLVFIISEVEEEQEEQTTGLFSGSSVDFDYGPEYQAKIKAFMVQTFDQEVPASSTPVESGVKTEVNDEDDEWEEEDDDDE
;
A
#
# COMPACT_ATOMS: atom_id res chain seq x y z
N MET A 1 22.83 30.07 12.00
CA MET A 1 22.38 29.53 13.31
C MET A 1 22.71 28.05 13.35
N MET A 2 23.45 27.58 14.34
CA MET A 2 23.93 26.19 14.39
C MET A 2 22.77 25.23 14.64
N ALA A 3 22.50 24.35 13.68
CA ALA A 3 21.58 23.23 13.85
C ALA A 3 22.12 22.31 14.96
N ARG A 4 21.45 22.30 16.12
CA ARG A 4 21.78 21.39 17.21
C ARG A 4 21.47 19.96 16.74
N GLN A 5 22.52 19.21 16.40
CA GLN A 5 22.45 17.79 16.09
C GLN A 5 21.87 17.00 17.28
N LEU A 6 21.30 15.82 17.02
CA LEU A 6 20.85 14.92 18.08
C LEU A 6 22.03 14.56 18.99
N THR A 7 21.78 14.52 20.29
CA THR A 7 22.82 14.06 21.24
C THR A 7 23.10 12.57 21.03
N PRO A 8 24.29 12.06 21.38
CA PRO A 8 24.61 10.63 21.28
C PRO A 8 23.61 9.72 22.01
N GLN A 9 23.01 10.21 23.10
CA GLN A 9 21.98 9.48 23.84
C GLN A 9 20.66 9.40 23.07
N GLN A 10 20.20 10.51 22.50
CA GLN A 10 19.00 10.57 21.64
C GLN A 10 19.19 9.76 20.35
N ILE A 11 20.41 9.71 19.82
CA ILE A 11 20.76 8.87 18.67
C ILE A 11 20.53 7.38 18.96
N ASN A 12 21.05 6.89 20.09
CA ASN A 12 20.90 5.47 20.45
C ASN A 12 19.43 5.11 20.72
N GLN A 13 18.68 6.00 21.38
CA GLN A 13 17.24 5.79 21.62
C GLN A 13 16.43 5.86 20.32
N ALA A 14 16.74 6.77 19.39
CA ALA A 14 16.08 6.83 18.08
C ALA A 14 16.27 5.55 17.26
N LEU A 15 17.48 4.97 17.29
CA LEU A 15 17.77 3.70 16.62
C LEU A 15 17.04 2.53 17.27
N GLN A 16 16.96 2.51 18.60
CA GLN A 16 16.20 1.50 19.35
C GLN A 16 14.70 1.57 18.99
N PHE A 17 14.07 2.74 19.10
CA PHE A 17 12.65 2.89 18.75
C PHE A 17 12.37 2.57 17.28
N ARG A 18 13.28 2.91 16.36
CA ARG A 18 13.18 2.49 14.96
C ARG A 18 13.22 0.96 14.81
N SER A 19 14.07 0.27 15.57
CA SER A 19 14.15 -1.19 15.55
C SER A 19 12.92 -1.87 16.16
N GLU A 20 12.23 -1.19 17.07
CA GLU A 20 10.96 -1.60 17.69
C GLU A 20 9.74 -1.24 16.82
N GLY A 21 9.96 -0.61 15.65
CA GLY A 21 8.92 -0.33 14.66
C GLY A 21 8.16 0.99 14.87
N TYR A 22 8.62 1.87 15.75
CA TYR A 22 7.99 3.16 15.99
C TYR A 22 8.08 4.06 14.76
N SER A 23 7.03 4.84 14.50
CA SER A 23 7.05 5.82 13.41
C SER A 23 8.00 6.96 13.74
N ILE A 24 8.54 7.63 12.72
CA ILE A 24 9.45 8.78 12.90
C ILE A 24 8.80 9.90 13.73
N ARG A 25 7.46 10.01 13.66
CA ARG A 25 6.66 10.94 14.46
C ARG A 25 6.71 10.54 15.94
N ASP A 26 6.46 9.27 16.26
CA ASP A 26 6.46 8.76 17.63
C ASP A 26 7.86 8.85 18.26
N ILE A 27 8.90 8.55 17.49
CA ILE A 27 10.30 8.74 17.91
C ILE A 27 10.59 10.21 18.23
N GLY A 28 10.06 11.14 17.42
CA GLY A 28 10.21 12.57 17.68
C GLY A 28 9.51 13.03 18.96
N ILE A 29 8.32 12.49 19.22
CA ILE A 29 7.54 12.75 20.44
C ILE A 29 8.29 12.22 21.67
N GLU A 30 8.74 10.97 21.63
CA GLU A 30 9.44 10.32 22.76
C GLU A 30 10.81 10.93 23.07
N LEU A 31 11.51 11.43 22.05
CA LEU A 31 12.81 12.07 22.23
C LEU A 31 12.73 13.57 22.48
N GLY A 32 11.52 14.15 22.44
CA GLY A 32 11.31 15.59 22.58
C GLY A 32 12.00 16.42 21.49
N VAL A 33 12.11 15.88 20.27
CA VAL A 33 12.82 16.50 19.14
C VAL A 33 11.94 16.52 17.89
N PRO A 34 12.08 17.53 17.01
CA PRO A 34 11.30 17.61 15.79
C PRO A 34 11.46 16.37 14.90
N LYS A 35 10.34 15.86 14.36
CA LYS A 35 10.29 14.75 13.38
C LYS A 35 11.32 14.91 12.26
N SER A 36 11.49 16.13 11.75
CA SER A 36 12.46 16.45 10.70
C SER A 36 13.89 16.10 11.07
N ARG A 37 14.29 16.29 12.34
CA ARG A 37 15.63 15.92 12.82
C ARG A 37 15.82 14.41 12.95
N VAL A 38 14.77 13.70 13.39
CA VAL A 38 14.79 12.23 13.46
C VAL A 38 14.88 11.65 12.04
N HIS A 39 14.10 12.20 11.11
CA HIS A 39 14.11 11.79 9.69
C HIS A 39 15.48 12.01 9.04
N GLU A 40 16.06 13.21 9.20
CA GLU A 40 17.36 13.57 8.64
C GLU A 40 18.50 12.69 9.21
N PHE A 41 18.47 12.41 10.51
CA PHE A 41 19.41 11.49 11.15
C PHE A 41 19.24 10.04 10.65
N LEU A 42 18.02 9.51 10.63
CA LEU A 42 17.75 8.12 10.23
C LEU A 42 18.00 7.86 8.74
N LYS A 43 18.00 8.92 7.90
CA LYS A 43 18.34 8.87 6.47
C LYS A 43 19.85 8.81 6.23
N GLN A 44 20.67 9.38 7.12
CA GLN A 44 22.13 9.37 7.06
C GLN A 44 22.77 8.11 7.69
N GLN A 45 22.02 7.38 8.53
CA GLN A 45 22.47 6.10 9.05
C GLN A 45 22.23 4.99 8.00
N PRO A 46 23.22 4.14 7.70
CA PRO A 46 22.97 2.92 6.94
C PRO A 46 21.84 2.16 7.65
N ARG A 47 20.83 1.70 6.91
CA ARG A 47 19.74 0.90 7.50
C ARG A 47 20.42 -0.23 8.28
N PRO A 48 20.29 -0.28 9.62
CA PRO A 48 20.88 -1.37 10.36
C PRO A 48 20.28 -2.65 9.79
N TYR A 49 21.15 -3.56 9.36
CA TYR A 49 20.81 -4.95 9.17
C TYR A 49 20.05 -5.37 10.43
N VAL A 50 18.75 -5.63 10.27
CA VAL A 50 17.92 -6.14 11.36
C VAL A 50 18.37 -7.59 11.55
N GLU A 51 19.39 -7.77 12.37
CA GLU A 51 19.70 -9.05 12.95
C GLU A 51 18.51 -9.43 13.84
N GLN A 52 17.67 -10.29 13.29
CA GLN A 52 16.78 -11.17 14.02
C GLN A 52 15.91 -10.46 15.08
N ALA A 53 14.73 -10.02 14.64
CA ALA A 53 13.58 -10.52 15.38
C ALA A 53 13.64 -12.05 15.25
N LYS A 54 14.21 -12.72 16.26
CA LYS A 54 13.88 -14.10 16.57
C LYS A 54 12.37 -14.12 16.80
N LEU A 55 11.61 -14.21 15.72
CA LEU A 55 10.39 -14.99 15.76
C LEU A 55 10.82 -16.35 16.31
N PRO A 56 10.14 -16.90 17.32
CA PRO A 56 10.54 -18.15 17.93
C PRO A 56 10.64 -19.23 16.84
N VAL A 57 11.88 -19.53 16.43
CA VAL A 57 12.24 -20.75 15.69
C VAL A 57 12.30 -21.88 16.72
N SER A 58 11.18 -22.09 17.42
CA SER A 58 11.05 -23.13 18.42
C SER A 58 9.62 -23.62 18.42
N GLY A 59 9.42 -24.72 17.68
CA GLY A 59 8.30 -25.62 17.88
C GLY A 59 7.24 -25.63 16.78
N LEU A 60 7.59 -26.09 15.58
CA LEU A 60 6.61 -26.77 14.73
C LEU A 60 7.22 -28.10 14.29
N HIS A 61 7.17 -29.06 15.22
CA HIS A 61 7.31 -30.47 14.89
C HIS A 61 6.20 -30.87 13.88
N PRO A 62 6.47 -31.83 12.97
CA PRO A 62 5.53 -32.31 11.96
C PRO A 62 4.44 -33.24 12.54
N THR A 63 3.85 -32.88 13.67
CA THR A 63 2.90 -33.73 14.39
C THR A 63 1.76 -32.90 15.00
N SER A 64 0.74 -32.62 14.19
CA SER A 64 -0.71 -32.72 14.49
C SER A 64 -1.48 -31.86 13.51
N PHE A 65 -1.61 -32.34 12.27
CA PHE A 65 -2.31 -31.66 11.17
C PHE A 65 -3.85 -31.64 11.33
N SER A 66 -4.38 -32.05 12.48
CA SER A 66 -5.83 -32.17 12.71
C SER A 66 -6.47 -30.99 13.44
N SER A 67 -5.73 -29.91 13.75
CA SER A 67 -6.24 -28.87 14.67
C SER A 67 -5.96 -27.41 14.32
N LEU A 68 -5.58 -27.07 13.08
CA LEU A 68 -5.51 -25.65 12.69
C LEU A 68 -6.92 -25.09 12.47
N SER A 69 -7.20 -23.99 13.16
CA SER A 69 -8.38 -23.16 12.96
C SER A 69 -8.26 -22.36 11.66
N THR A 70 -9.38 -21.91 11.11
CA THR A 70 -9.42 -21.04 9.93
C THR A 70 -8.67 -19.71 10.15
N SER A 71 -8.68 -19.19 11.39
CA SER A 71 -7.91 -17.99 11.77
C SER A 71 -6.41 -18.20 11.64
N GLU A 72 -5.88 -19.30 12.17
CA GLU A 72 -4.44 -19.60 12.13
C GLU A 72 -3.94 -19.82 10.69
N LEU A 73 -4.80 -20.34 9.81
CA LEU A 73 -4.46 -20.51 8.40
C LEU A 73 -4.36 -19.20 7.65
N ALA A 74 -5.27 -18.28 7.93
CA ALA A 74 -5.23 -17.00 7.27
C ALA A 74 -4.16 -16.06 7.84
N GLU A 75 -3.85 -16.16 9.14
CA GLU A 75 -2.65 -15.54 9.71
C GLU A 75 -1.40 -16.07 9.01
N ARG A 76 -1.32 -17.39 8.76
CA ARG A 76 -0.21 -18.00 8.02
C ARG A 76 -0.17 -17.54 6.55
N GLU A 77 -1.30 -17.43 5.86
CA GLU A 77 -1.37 -16.87 4.50
C GLU A 77 -0.90 -15.41 4.49
N GLN A 78 -1.36 -14.58 5.44
CA GLN A 78 -0.95 -13.19 5.55
C GLN A 78 0.54 -13.04 5.83
N GLN A 79 1.11 -13.89 6.69
CA GLN A 79 2.56 -13.92 6.92
C GLN A 79 3.32 -14.28 5.63
N LEU A 80 2.84 -15.24 4.85
CA LEU A 80 3.49 -15.59 3.56
C LEU A 80 3.41 -14.44 2.55
N ILE A 81 2.28 -13.72 2.47
CA ILE A 81 2.15 -12.53 1.60
C ILE A 81 3.12 -11.42 2.04
N GLN A 82 3.27 -11.18 3.34
CA GLN A 82 4.22 -10.19 3.86
C GLN A 82 5.67 -10.57 3.53
N LEU A 83 6.04 -11.85 3.71
CA LEU A 83 7.36 -12.34 3.35
C LEU A 83 7.62 -12.23 1.85
N GLN A 84 6.63 -12.54 1.01
CA GLN A 84 6.73 -12.38 -0.44
C GLN A 84 6.93 -10.92 -0.84
N THR A 85 6.12 -10.00 -0.28
CA THR A 85 6.24 -8.56 -0.55
C THR A 85 7.63 -8.04 -0.16
N LYS A 86 8.15 -8.49 0.99
CA LYS A 86 9.49 -8.15 1.45
C LYS A 86 10.57 -8.66 0.50
N LEU A 87 10.46 -9.91 0.07
CA LEU A 87 11.40 -10.54 -0.87
C LEU A 87 11.42 -9.80 -2.23
N GLU A 88 10.26 -9.36 -2.71
CA GLU A 88 10.16 -8.55 -3.94
C GLU A 88 10.83 -7.18 -3.78
N ALA A 89 10.64 -6.51 -2.64
CA ALA A 89 11.31 -5.25 -2.34
C ALA A 89 12.84 -5.41 -2.23
N ASP A 90 13.31 -6.48 -1.58
CA ASP A 90 14.74 -6.80 -1.50
C ASP A 90 15.35 -7.08 -2.87
N ARG A 91 14.60 -7.72 -3.78
CA ARG A 91 15.03 -7.95 -5.17
C ARG A 91 15.10 -6.64 -5.98
N GLN A 92 14.12 -5.76 -5.82
CA GLN A 92 14.15 -4.44 -6.47
C GLN A 92 15.35 -3.61 -6.00
N ALA A 93 15.63 -3.60 -4.69
CA ALA A 93 16.79 -2.91 -4.15
C ALA A 93 18.11 -3.49 -4.69
N LEU A 94 18.20 -4.82 -4.83
CA LEU A 94 19.37 -5.47 -5.43
C LEU A 94 19.57 -5.06 -6.89
N ASN A 95 18.50 -5.01 -7.68
CA ASN A 95 18.54 -4.58 -9.08
C ASN A 95 19.00 -3.12 -9.21
N GLN A 96 18.52 -2.22 -8.34
CA GLN A 96 18.99 -0.83 -8.30
C GLN A 96 20.48 -0.75 -7.96
N GLN A 97 20.95 -1.56 -7.01
CA GLN A 97 22.36 -1.62 -6.65
C GLN A 97 23.23 -2.13 -7.82
N ALA A 98 22.76 -3.13 -8.56
CA ALA A 98 23.44 -3.63 -9.75
C ALA A 98 23.49 -2.57 -10.87
N GLN A 99 22.41 -1.82 -11.08
CA GLN A 99 22.37 -0.72 -12.06
C GLN A 99 23.36 0.39 -11.71
N MET A 100 23.39 0.85 -10.45
CA MET A 100 24.34 1.87 -10.01
C MET A 100 25.80 1.43 -10.21
N LEU A 101 26.11 0.15 -9.97
CA LEU A 101 27.45 -0.39 -10.21
C LEU A 101 27.78 -0.43 -11.70
N ALA A 102 26.85 -0.85 -12.56
CA ALA A 102 27.04 -0.83 -14.00
C ALA A 102 27.24 0.59 -14.56
N GLU A 103 26.50 1.58 -14.05
CA GLU A 103 26.68 2.99 -14.40
C GLU A 103 28.02 3.54 -13.92
N GLN A 104 28.44 3.18 -12.71
CA GLN A 104 29.74 3.54 -12.16
C GLN A 104 30.87 2.97 -13.03
N GLU A 105 30.73 1.72 -13.49
CA GLU A 105 31.67 1.08 -14.42
C GLU A 105 31.77 1.85 -15.74
N GLN A 106 30.63 2.22 -16.35
CA GLN A 106 30.62 3.03 -17.57
C GLN A 106 31.26 4.41 -17.35
N GLN A 107 31.01 5.06 -16.22
CA GLN A 107 31.62 6.34 -15.88
C GLN A 107 33.14 6.22 -15.71
N ILE A 108 33.64 5.15 -15.09
CA ILE A 108 35.08 4.90 -14.94
C ILE A 108 35.72 4.65 -16.32
N LEU A 109 35.09 3.83 -17.16
CA LEU A 109 35.55 3.56 -18.53
C LEU A 109 35.60 4.83 -19.38
N SER A 110 34.62 5.73 -19.22
CA SER A 110 34.56 7.01 -19.93
C SER A 110 35.65 8.02 -19.50
N ARG A 111 36.17 7.91 -18.26
CA ARG A 111 37.16 8.84 -17.69
C ARG A 111 38.62 8.41 -17.88
N GLY A 112 38.88 7.27 -18.52
CA GLY A 112 40.19 6.90 -19.03
C GLY A 112 41.30 6.62 -18.01
N ASN A 113 40.98 6.32 -16.75
CA ASN A 113 42.00 6.04 -15.71
C ASN A 113 41.91 4.59 -15.19
N PRO A 114 42.81 3.68 -15.58
CA PRO A 114 42.75 2.27 -15.22
C PRO A 114 43.62 1.99 -13.99
N PHE A 115 43.06 2.09 -12.78
CA PHE A 115 43.76 1.67 -11.56
C PHE A 115 43.24 0.32 -11.04
N ALA A 116 44.17 -0.61 -10.74
CA ALA A 116 43.88 -1.97 -10.24
C ALA A 116 43.22 -2.02 -8.84
N VAL A 117 43.17 -0.90 -8.11
CA VAL A 117 42.52 -0.82 -6.78
C VAL A 117 40.98 -0.80 -6.91
N THR A 118 40.43 -0.25 -8.00
CA THR A 118 38.98 -0.26 -8.25
C THR A 118 38.49 -1.63 -8.70
N SER A 119 39.27 -2.38 -9.49
CA SER A 119 38.85 -3.71 -9.98
C SER A 119 38.69 -4.76 -8.87
N ARG A 120 39.50 -4.70 -7.81
CA ARG A 120 39.42 -5.66 -6.70
C ARG A 120 38.26 -5.38 -5.77
N GLU A 121 37.98 -4.11 -5.50
CA GLU A 121 36.83 -3.70 -4.70
C GLU A 121 35.51 -3.90 -5.46
N HIS A 122 35.50 -3.60 -6.75
CA HIS A 122 34.39 -3.88 -7.66
C HIS A 122 34.11 -5.39 -7.78
N GLY A 123 35.15 -6.21 -7.91
CA GLY A 123 35.02 -7.67 -7.91
C GLY A 123 34.39 -8.21 -6.62
N ARG A 124 34.73 -7.63 -5.46
CA ARG A 124 34.08 -7.98 -4.18
C ARG A 124 32.62 -7.55 -4.14
N GLN A 125 32.27 -6.39 -4.70
CA GLN A 125 30.88 -5.92 -4.77
C GLN A 125 30.03 -6.81 -5.66
N LEU A 126 30.55 -7.25 -6.82
CA LEU A 126 29.88 -8.21 -7.70
C LEU A 126 29.70 -9.58 -7.02
N GLU A 127 30.70 -10.04 -6.28
CA GLU A 127 30.61 -11.29 -5.51
C GLU A 127 29.56 -11.20 -4.39
N GLN A 128 29.48 -10.06 -3.69
CA GLN A 128 28.45 -9.80 -2.68
C GLN A 128 27.04 -9.75 -3.29
N LEU A 129 26.88 -9.13 -4.47
CA LEU A 129 25.61 -9.13 -5.20
C LEU A 129 25.18 -10.54 -5.58
N ALA A 130 26.09 -11.34 -6.13
CA ALA A 130 25.81 -12.72 -6.53
C ALA A 130 25.42 -13.61 -5.33
N GLN A 131 26.12 -13.46 -4.20
CA GLN A 131 25.76 -14.17 -2.96
C GLN A 131 24.38 -13.76 -2.44
N ARG A 132 24.04 -12.46 -2.52
CA ARG A 132 22.75 -11.94 -2.09
C ARG A 132 21.62 -12.39 -3.02
N GLU A 133 21.85 -12.42 -4.33
CA GLU A 133 20.92 -12.97 -5.31
C GLU A 133 20.64 -14.45 -5.04
N GLN A 134 21.69 -15.24 -4.78
CA GLN A 134 21.56 -16.66 -4.44
C GLN A 134 20.76 -16.86 -3.14
N ALA A 135 20.98 -16.03 -2.11
CA ALA A 135 20.24 -16.09 -0.86
C ALA A 135 18.74 -15.78 -1.07
N LEU A 136 18.41 -14.75 -1.86
CA LEU A 136 17.03 -14.42 -2.21
C LEU A 136 16.37 -15.54 -3.03
N ALA A 137 17.10 -16.19 -3.94
CA ALA A 137 16.59 -17.34 -4.68
C ALA A 137 16.26 -18.53 -3.76
N GLN A 138 17.09 -18.80 -2.76
CA GLN A 138 16.82 -19.85 -1.76
C GLN A 138 15.61 -19.49 -0.87
N GLU A 139 15.50 -18.23 -0.45
CA GLU A 139 14.35 -17.77 0.32
C GLU A 139 13.06 -17.85 -0.50
N ARG A 140 13.12 -17.57 -1.81
CA ARG A 140 11.99 -17.76 -2.72
C ARG A 140 11.55 -19.21 -2.80
N LEU A 141 12.48 -20.15 -3.00
CA LEU A 141 12.18 -21.57 -3.01
C LEU A 141 11.53 -22.02 -1.68
N SER A 142 12.05 -21.54 -0.54
CA SER A 142 11.45 -21.83 0.77
C SER A 142 10.04 -21.26 0.91
N LEU A 143 9.76 -20.08 0.35
CA LEU A 143 8.42 -19.52 0.33
C LEU A 143 7.47 -20.31 -0.56
N ASP A 144 7.90 -20.70 -1.75
CA ASP A 144 7.11 -21.50 -2.67
C ASP A 144 6.75 -22.86 -2.03
N ASP A 145 7.68 -23.51 -1.32
CA ASP A 145 7.42 -24.73 -0.55
C ASP A 145 6.38 -24.53 0.56
N ARG A 146 6.44 -23.40 1.28
CA ARG A 146 5.45 -23.08 2.33
C ARG A 146 4.06 -22.78 1.76
N TYR A 147 4.00 -22.16 0.59
CA TYR A 147 2.73 -21.96 -0.13
C TYR A 147 2.15 -23.29 -0.59
N ALA A 148 2.97 -24.20 -1.13
CA ALA A 148 2.53 -25.53 -1.53
C ALA A 148 2.06 -26.36 -0.33
N GLU A 149 2.72 -26.23 0.83
CA GLU A 149 2.27 -26.85 2.08
C GLU A 149 0.91 -26.30 2.53
N LEU A 150 0.74 -24.97 2.52
CA LEU A 150 -0.53 -24.33 2.85
C LEU A 150 -1.66 -24.81 1.91
N GLN A 151 -1.40 -24.88 0.60
CA GLN A 151 -2.37 -25.37 -0.38
C GLN A 151 -2.76 -26.82 -0.15
N ARG A 152 -1.81 -27.72 0.10
CA ARG A 152 -2.10 -29.12 0.45
C ARG A 152 -2.95 -29.22 1.70
N LEU A 153 -2.68 -28.36 2.68
CA LEU A 153 -3.42 -28.34 3.93
C LEU A 153 -4.86 -27.86 3.72
N LEU A 154 -5.08 -26.82 2.90
CA LEU A 154 -6.41 -26.38 2.50
C LEU A 154 -7.19 -27.49 1.78
N GLN A 155 -6.55 -28.19 0.84
CA GLN A 155 -7.15 -29.31 0.10
C GLN A 155 -7.48 -30.52 1.00
N SER A 156 -6.77 -30.68 2.12
CA SER A 156 -6.99 -31.78 3.07
C SER A 156 -8.17 -31.58 4.02
N MET A 157 -8.85 -30.42 3.98
CA MET A 157 -9.92 -30.06 4.90
C MET A 157 -11.31 -29.93 4.21
N PRO A 158 -11.98 -31.03 3.86
CA PRO A 158 -13.30 -30.98 3.24
C PRO A 158 -14.33 -30.30 4.16
N GLY A 159 -15.11 -29.36 3.62
CA GLY A 159 -16.13 -28.60 4.37
C GLY A 159 -15.63 -27.35 5.11
N LYS A 160 -14.31 -27.11 5.19
CA LYS A 160 -13.74 -25.84 5.69
C LYS A 160 -13.36 -24.87 4.57
N GLU A 161 -13.44 -25.29 3.31
CA GLU A 161 -13.08 -24.48 2.14
C GLU A 161 -13.99 -23.26 1.98
N GLU A 162 -15.30 -23.43 2.16
CA GLU A 162 -16.26 -22.33 2.16
C GLU A 162 -16.04 -21.35 3.33
N GLN A 163 -15.68 -21.88 4.51
CA GLN A 163 -15.35 -21.06 5.68
C GLN A 163 -14.04 -20.30 5.51
N TYR A 164 -13.05 -20.92 4.86
CA TYR A 164 -11.78 -20.30 4.53
C TYR A 164 -11.93 -19.22 3.47
N GLU A 165 -12.71 -19.46 2.42
CA GLU A 165 -12.97 -18.47 1.38
C GLU A 165 -13.78 -17.29 1.93
N THR A 166 -14.76 -17.56 2.81
CA THR A 166 -15.50 -16.51 3.54
C THR A 166 -14.58 -15.70 4.44
N PHE A 167 -13.66 -16.34 5.16
CA PHE A 167 -12.64 -15.65 5.95
C PHE A 167 -11.75 -14.78 5.06
N ARG A 168 -11.24 -15.34 3.96
CA ARG A 168 -10.33 -14.64 3.03
C ARG A 168 -11.00 -13.45 2.38
N LYS A 169 -12.27 -13.59 2.00
CA LYS A 169 -13.14 -12.52 1.54
C LYS A 169 -13.20 -11.41 2.60
N ARG A 170 -13.51 -11.76 3.86
CA ARG A 170 -13.61 -10.80 4.96
C ARG A 170 -12.28 -10.10 5.27
N ALA A 171 -11.17 -10.83 5.28
CA ALA A 171 -9.85 -10.25 5.49
C ALA A 171 -9.44 -9.29 4.35
N ARG A 172 -9.88 -9.54 3.11
CA ARG A 172 -9.69 -8.61 1.99
C ARG A 172 -10.56 -7.37 2.14
N GLN A 173 -11.83 -7.53 2.52
CA GLN A 173 -12.74 -6.42 2.83
C GLN A 173 -12.15 -5.51 3.92
N ASP A 174 -11.69 -6.08 5.03
CA ASP A 174 -11.08 -5.33 6.14
C ASP A 174 -9.83 -4.57 5.70
N LYS A 175 -9.01 -5.15 4.82
CA LYS A 175 -7.83 -4.45 4.26
C LYS A 175 -8.22 -3.26 3.39
N LEU A 176 -9.28 -3.36 2.59
CA LEU A 176 -9.78 -2.25 1.77
C LEU A 176 -10.35 -1.14 2.63
N VAL A 177 -11.17 -1.48 3.62
CA VAL A 177 -11.73 -0.53 4.60
C VAL A 177 -10.63 0.22 5.32
N ASN A 178 -9.62 -0.48 5.83
CA ASN A 178 -8.52 0.15 6.56
C ASN A 178 -7.68 1.08 5.68
N ARG A 179 -7.41 0.71 4.43
CA ARG A 179 -6.68 1.58 3.49
C ARG A 179 -7.47 2.83 3.16
N TYR A 180 -8.76 2.67 2.87
CA TYR A 180 -9.65 3.77 2.56
C TYR A 180 -9.83 4.74 3.73
N ASN A 181 -10.13 4.24 4.94
CA ASN A 181 -10.28 5.10 6.11
C ASN A 181 -8.99 5.85 6.45
N ARG A 182 -7.83 5.23 6.19
CA ARG A 182 -6.54 5.90 6.35
C ARG A 182 -6.37 7.06 5.36
N LEU A 183 -6.82 6.87 4.11
CA LEU A 183 -6.81 7.90 3.08
C LEU A 183 -7.75 9.06 3.43
N LEU A 184 -8.97 8.78 3.91
CA LEU A 184 -9.87 9.84 4.40
C LEU A 184 -9.28 10.57 5.61
N GLN A 185 -8.63 9.85 6.53
CA GLN A 185 -7.97 10.44 7.68
C GLN A 185 -6.82 11.35 7.26
N GLU A 186 -6.09 11.00 6.20
CA GLU A 186 -5.05 11.85 5.64
C GLU A 186 -5.63 13.17 5.12
N VAL A 187 -6.76 13.16 4.43
CA VAL A 187 -7.42 14.42 4.05
C VAL A 187 -7.86 15.21 5.28
N LEU A 188 -8.51 14.57 6.26
CA LEU A 188 -8.97 15.24 7.48
C LEU A 188 -7.83 15.84 8.31
N ASP A 189 -6.71 15.13 8.42
CA ASP A 189 -5.52 15.60 9.15
C ASP A 189 -4.88 16.82 8.46
N ASN A 190 -5.17 17.02 7.17
CA ASN A 190 -4.67 18.12 6.36
C ASN A 190 -5.74 19.18 6.02
N CYS A 191 -6.96 19.09 6.57
CA CYS A 191 -8.00 20.10 6.33
C CYS A 191 -7.77 21.44 7.08
N ASP A 192 -6.88 21.50 8.08
CA ASP A 192 -6.58 22.71 8.84
C ASP A 192 -5.19 23.25 8.42
N ASP A 193 -5.17 24.34 7.64
CA ASP A 193 -3.95 25.13 7.32
C ASP A 193 -2.80 24.32 6.66
N CYS A 194 -3.11 23.24 5.93
CA CYS A 194 -2.11 22.45 5.23
C CYS A 194 -2.10 22.75 3.73
N ARG A 195 -0.91 23.06 3.24
CA ARG A 195 -0.61 23.29 1.83
C ARG A 195 0.06 22.03 1.29
N TRP A 196 -0.57 21.37 0.33
CA TRP A 196 0.04 20.25 -0.38
C TRP A 196 0.81 20.78 -1.59
N SER A 197 1.93 20.15 -1.91
CA SER A 197 2.59 20.32 -3.20
C SER A 197 1.84 19.55 -4.29
N GLY A 198 2.01 19.95 -5.55
CA GLY A 198 1.43 19.21 -6.69
C GLY A 198 1.81 17.72 -6.66
N ASP A 199 3.07 17.40 -6.33
CA ASP A 199 3.54 16.01 -6.22
C ASP A 199 2.82 15.23 -5.09
N GLU A 200 2.49 15.89 -3.97
CA GLU A 200 1.74 15.27 -2.87
C GLU A 200 0.27 15.03 -3.24
N VAL A 201 -0.34 15.94 -4.02
CA VAL A 201 -1.68 15.76 -4.58
C VAL A 201 -1.70 14.60 -5.56
N ASP A 202 -0.73 14.53 -6.48
CA ASP A 202 -0.63 13.45 -7.46
C ASP A 202 -0.43 12.09 -6.78
N GLU A 203 0.46 12.01 -5.77
CA GLU A 203 0.65 10.78 -4.98
C GLU A 203 -0.64 10.35 -4.27
N PHE A 204 -1.38 11.31 -3.71
CA PHE A 204 -2.67 11.03 -3.08
C PHE A 204 -3.69 10.49 -4.08
N LEU A 205 -3.83 11.12 -5.25
CA LEU A 205 -4.77 10.71 -6.30
C LEU A 205 -4.43 9.32 -6.83
N GLU A 206 -3.15 9.02 -7.08
CA GLU A 206 -2.70 7.68 -7.47
C GLU A 206 -3.06 6.62 -6.42
N GLN A 207 -2.92 6.94 -5.13
CA GLN A 207 -3.30 6.04 -4.05
C GLN A 207 -4.83 5.83 -4.00
N ALA A 208 -5.61 6.90 -4.13
CA ALA A 208 -7.07 6.86 -4.14
C ALA A 208 -7.60 6.01 -5.30
N GLU A 209 -7.11 6.25 -6.51
CA GLU A 209 -7.43 5.48 -7.71
C GLU A 209 -7.03 4.01 -7.56
N SER A 210 -5.83 3.73 -7.02
CA SER A 210 -5.38 2.37 -6.77
C SER A 210 -6.26 1.62 -5.77
N ILE A 211 -6.89 2.31 -4.81
CA ILE A 211 -7.85 1.70 -3.89
C ILE A 211 -9.19 1.50 -4.62
N LYS A 212 -9.66 2.49 -5.39
CA LYS A 212 -10.88 2.41 -6.20
C LYS A 212 -10.86 1.21 -7.13
N ASP A 213 -9.77 1.00 -7.87
CA ASP A 213 -9.58 -0.14 -8.76
C ASP A 213 -9.64 -1.48 -8.02
N LYS A 214 -9.05 -1.55 -6.83
CA LYS A 214 -9.10 -2.76 -6.01
C LYS A 214 -10.49 -3.04 -5.46
N VAL A 215 -11.25 -2.00 -5.10
CA VAL A 215 -12.67 -2.12 -4.71
C VAL A 215 -13.49 -2.64 -5.88
N VAL A 216 -13.36 -2.05 -7.08
CA VAL A 216 -14.08 -2.49 -8.28
C VAL A 216 -13.71 -3.93 -8.66
N SER A 217 -12.43 -4.27 -8.66
CA SER A 217 -11.96 -5.64 -8.95
C SER A 217 -12.52 -6.66 -7.96
N PHE A 218 -12.54 -6.31 -6.66
CA PHE A 218 -13.14 -7.14 -5.63
C PHE A 218 -14.66 -7.30 -5.84
N CYS A 219 -15.37 -6.21 -6.14
CA CYS A 219 -16.81 -6.23 -6.39
C CYS A 219 -17.17 -7.11 -7.59
N LYS A 220 -16.44 -6.97 -8.71
CA LYS A 220 -16.59 -7.82 -9.90
C LYS A 220 -16.37 -9.30 -9.59
N ALA A 221 -15.33 -9.63 -8.83
CA ALA A 221 -15.02 -11.02 -8.45
C ALA A 221 -16.10 -11.66 -7.55
N HIS A 222 -16.89 -10.84 -6.84
CA HIS A 222 -17.91 -11.29 -5.90
C HIS A 222 -19.34 -10.92 -6.28
N GLN A 223 -19.56 -10.39 -7.49
CA GLN A 223 -20.87 -9.96 -8.01
C GLN A 223 -21.59 -8.94 -7.08
N ILE A 224 -20.81 -8.02 -6.51
CA ILE A 224 -21.32 -6.92 -5.69
C ILE A 224 -21.44 -5.69 -6.60
N ASP A 225 -22.53 -4.93 -6.50
CA ASP A 225 -22.65 -3.63 -7.17
C ASP A 225 -21.83 -2.58 -6.40
N GLU A 226 -20.72 -2.15 -7.00
CA GLU A 226 -19.81 -1.17 -6.39
C GLU A 226 -20.49 0.17 -6.11
N ARG A 227 -21.49 0.58 -6.91
CA ARG A 227 -22.11 1.91 -6.82
C ARG A 227 -22.93 2.08 -5.55
N ARG A 228 -23.36 0.97 -4.93
CA ARG A 228 -24.11 0.98 -3.68
C ARG A 228 -23.23 1.14 -2.45
N LEU A 229 -21.93 0.89 -2.59
CA LEU A 229 -21.00 0.89 -1.47
C LEU A 229 -20.55 2.31 -1.13
N LEU A 230 -20.62 2.65 0.16
CA LEU A 230 -20.21 3.96 0.66
C LEU A 230 -18.71 4.22 0.45
N ILE A 231 -17.87 3.16 0.50
CA ILE A 231 -16.44 3.24 0.19
C ILE A 231 -16.16 3.67 -1.25
N TYR A 232 -16.95 3.18 -2.21
CA TYR A 232 -16.79 3.55 -3.62
C TYR A 232 -17.23 4.99 -3.85
N GLN A 233 -18.39 5.36 -3.29
CA GLN A 233 -18.93 6.72 -3.40
C GLN A 233 -18.00 7.76 -2.75
N GLY A 234 -17.44 7.44 -1.59
CA GLY A 234 -16.46 8.32 -0.93
C GLY A 234 -15.14 8.45 -1.69
N LEU A 235 -14.68 7.38 -2.35
CA LEU A 235 -13.51 7.45 -3.24
C LEU A 235 -13.78 8.32 -4.47
N VAL A 236 -14.93 8.16 -5.13
CA VAL A 236 -15.32 9.01 -6.26
C VAL A 236 -15.41 10.47 -5.82
N PHE A 237 -16.09 10.74 -4.70
CA PHE A 237 -16.21 12.08 -4.16
C PHE A 237 -14.84 12.72 -3.88
N ILE A 238 -13.95 12.05 -3.14
CA ILE A 238 -12.69 12.66 -2.72
C ILE A 238 -11.71 12.84 -3.88
N ILE A 239 -11.72 11.94 -4.87
CA ILE A 239 -10.91 12.09 -6.08
C ILE A 239 -11.37 13.32 -6.85
N SER A 240 -12.68 13.43 -7.12
CA SER A 240 -13.22 14.57 -7.87
C SER A 240 -12.99 15.92 -7.17
N GLU A 241 -13.18 16.00 -5.86
CA GLU A 241 -12.97 17.25 -5.11
C GLU A 241 -11.49 17.67 -5.09
N VAL A 242 -10.56 16.70 -4.96
CA VAL A 242 -9.12 17.00 -4.94
C VAL A 242 -8.62 17.37 -6.34
N GLU A 243 -9.13 16.72 -7.39
CA GLU A 243 -8.82 17.07 -8.79
C GLU A 243 -9.34 18.48 -9.13
N GLU A 244 -10.58 18.83 -8.75
CA GLU A 244 -11.16 20.16 -8.99
C GLU A 244 -10.33 21.27 -8.30
N GLU A 245 -9.96 21.07 -7.04
CA GLU A 245 -9.10 22.01 -6.30
C GLU A 245 -7.70 22.14 -6.94
N GLN A 246 -7.13 21.04 -7.44
CA GLN A 246 -5.86 21.08 -8.17
C GLN A 246 -5.99 21.90 -9.46
N GLU A 247 -7.04 21.70 -10.24
CA GLU A 247 -7.27 22.42 -11.50
C GLU A 247 -7.50 23.92 -11.27
N GLU A 248 -8.34 24.30 -10.30
CA GLU A 248 -8.64 25.71 -10.00
C GLU A 248 -7.39 26.50 -9.57
N GLN A 249 -6.54 25.88 -8.76
CA GLN A 249 -5.38 26.56 -8.17
C GLN A 249 -4.14 26.53 -9.10
N THR A 250 -4.07 25.58 -10.04
CA THR A 250 -2.96 25.47 -11.00
C THR A 250 -3.19 26.24 -12.32
N THR A 251 -4.44 26.55 -12.69
CA THR A 251 -4.77 27.27 -13.94
C THR A 251 -4.75 28.81 -13.82
N GLY A 252 -4.60 29.36 -12.61
CA GLY A 252 -4.52 30.81 -12.37
C GLY A 252 -3.19 31.46 -12.81
N LEU A 253 -3.22 32.75 -13.16
CA LEU A 253 -2.06 33.58 -13.59
C LEU A 253 -0.90 33.67 -12.56
N PHE A 254 -1.08 33.09 -11.37
CA PHE A 254 -0.10 32.93 -10.30
C PHE A 254 -0.01 31.45 -9.88
N SER A 255 0.19 30.54 -10.83
CA SER A 255 0.26 29.09 -10.57
C SER A 255 1.39 28.79 -9.57
N GLY A 256 1.01 28.61 -8.29
CA GLY A 256 1.89 28.02 -7.30
C GLY A 256 1.94 26.51 -7.51
N SER A 257 3.08 25.88 -7.23
CA SER A 257 3.24 24.43 -7.24
C SER A 257 2.53 23.74 -6.05
N SER A 258 1.48 24.37 -5.53
CA SER A 258 0.86 24.01 -4.25
C SER A 258 -0.63 24.26 -4.28
N VAL A 259 -1.37 23.34 -3.67
CA VAL A 259 -2.81 23.38 -3.48
C VAL A 259 -3.07 23.62 -2.00
N ASP A 260 -3.83 24.67 -1.70
CA ASP A 260 -4.30 25.01 -0.35
C ASP A 260 -5.67 24.37 -0.14
N PHE A 261 -5.76 23.46 0.84
CA PHE A 261 -7.01 22.82 1.21
C PHE A 261 -7.58 23.49 2.48
N ASP A 262 -8.34 24.57 2.31
CA ASP A 262 -9.04 25.23 3.44
C ASP A 262 -10.48 24.72 3.55
N TYR A 263 -10.59 23.48 4.00
CA TYR A 263 -11.88 22.82 4.12
C TYR A 263 -12.55 23.15 5.46
N GLY A 264 -13.61 23.95 5.36
CA GLY A 264 -14.44 24.31 6.50
C GLY A 264 -15.08 23.10 7.22
N PRO A 265 -15.63 23.32 8.44
CA PRO A 265 -16.17 22.25 9.28
C PRO A 265 -17.30 21.44 8.64
N GLU A 266 -18.02 22.02 7.68
CA GLU A 266 -19.05 21.32 6.90
C GLU A 266 -18.47 20.26 5.98
N TYR A 267 -17.33 20.54 5.35
CA TYR A 267 -16.63 19.58 4.48
C TYR A 267 -15.99 18.46 5.31
N GLN A 268 -15.37 18.79 6.44
CA GLN A 268 -14.87 17.79 7.38
C GLN A 268 -15.98 16.84 7.87
N ALA A 269 -17.19 17.37 8.09
CA ALA A 269 -18.35 16.56 8.45
C ALA A 269 -18.79 15.63 7.29
N LYS A 270 -18.74 16.10 6.04
CA LYS A 270 -19.00 15.27 4.85
C LYS A 270 -17.98 14.14 4.70
N ILE A 271 -16.69 14.42 4.82
CA ILE A 271 -15.66 13.37 4.76
C ILE A 271 -15.82 12.35 5.89
N LYS A 272 -16.11 12.82 7.12
CA LYS A 272 -16.37 11.91 8.25
C LYS A 272 -17.59 11.01 8.02
N ALA A 273 -18.60 11.49 7.30
CA ALA A 273 -19.77 10.69 6.95
C ALA A 273 -19.44 9.55 5.96
N PHE A 274 -18.36 9.69 5.19
CA PHE A 274 -17.86 8.67 4.27
C PHE A 274 -16.97 7.61 4.95
N MET A 275 -16.59 7.78 6.22
CA MET A 275 -15.87 6.74 6.96
C MET A 275 -16.75 5.50 7.14
N VAL A 276 -16.18 4.33 6.85
CA VAL A 276 -16.92 3.05 6.91
C VAL A 276 -16.38 2.15 8.01
N GLN A 277 -17.26 1.45 8.71
CA GLN A 277 -16.85 0.42 9.68
C GLN A 277 -16.68 -0.95 9.01
N THR A 278 -17.42 -1.18 7.93
CA THR A 278 -17.44 -2.44 7.18
C THR A 278 -17.50 -2.15 5.69
N PHE A 279 -17.00 -3.09 4.88
CA PHE A 279 -16.96 -2.93 3.43
C PHE A 279 -18.35 -2.82 2.82
N ASP A 280 -19.32 -3.57 3.34
CA ASP A 280 -20.68 -3.69 2.82
C ASP A 280 -21.59 -2.53 3.27
N GLN A 281 -21.04 -1.46 3.85
CA GLN A 281 -21.81 -0.30 4.28
C GLN A 281 -22.35 0.44 3.06
N GLU A 282 -23.68 0.45 2.92
CA GLU A 282 -24.37 1.11 1.80
C GLU A 282 -24.63 2.59 2.09
N VAL A 283 -24.79 3.37 1.02
CA VAL A 283 -25.26 4.77 1.12
C VAL A 283 -26.67 4.77 1.72
N PRO A 284 -26.94 5.55 2.79
CA PRO A 284 -28.28 5.64 3.34
C PRO A 284 -29.25 6.19 2.29
N ALA A 285 -30.37 5.50 2.08
CA ALA A 285 -31.37 5.87 1.07
C ALA A 285 -31.96 7.29 1.23
N SER A 286 -31.69 7.98 2.36
CA SER A 286 -32.18 9.32 2.67
C SER A 286 -31.28 10.47 2.20
N SER A 287 -30.15 10.22 1.52
CA SER A 287 -29.25 11.27 1.02
C SER A 287 -29.28 11.43 -0.50
N THR A 288 -30.32 10.93 -1.18
CA THR A 288 -30.61 11.39 -2.55
C THR A 288 -31.08 12.84 -2.49
N PRO A 289 -30.40 13.79 -3.16
CA PRO A 289 -31.04 15.06 -3.47
C PRO A 289 -32.29 14.71 -4.28
N VAL A 290 -33.43 15.26 -3.89
CA VAL A 290 -34.64 15.21 -4.69
C VAL A 290 -34.29 15.80 -6.05
N GLU A 291 -34.08 14.93 -7.06
CA GLU A 291 -34.09 15.35 -8.45
C GLU A 291 -35.44 15.99 -8.70
N SER A 292 -35.41 17.32 -8.81
CA SER A 292 -36.50 18.12 -9.33
C SER A 292 -36.90 17.53 -10.67
N GLY A 293 -38.17 17.09 -10.74
CA GLY A 293 -38.67 16.30 -11.83
C GLY A 293 -38.41 16.89 -13.22
N VAL A 294 -37.83 16.06 -14.07
CA VAL A 294 -38.15 16.06 -15.49
C VAL A 294 -39.01 14.82 -15.71
N LYS A 295 -40.31 15.04 -15.94
CA LYS A 295 -41.16 14.05 -16.56
C LYS A 295 -40.59 13.79 -17.95
N THR A 296 -40.05 12.62 -18.18
CA THR A 296 -39.92 12.09 -19.53
C THR A 296 -40.95 10.97 -19.65
N GLU A 297 -41.86 11.20 -20.58
CA GLU A 297 -43.01 10.36 -20.86
C GLU A 297 -42.59 8.93 -21.18
N VAL A 298 -43.38 8.01 -20.64
CA VAL A 298 -43.43 6.61 -21.02
C VAL A 298 -43.82 6.56 -22.49
N ASN A 299 -42.95 6.03 -23.33
CA ASN A 299 -43.35 5.53 -24.64
C ASN A 299 -43.10 4.03 -24.62
N ASP A 300 -44.17 3.31 -24.30
CA ASP A 300 -44.34 1.90 -24.60
C ASP A 300 -44.45 1.78 -26.12
N GLU A 301 -43.41 1.32 -26.79
CA GLU A 301 -43.55 0.69 -28.09
C GLU A 301 -42.76 -0.62 -28.08
N ASP A 302 -43.54 -1.68 -28.18
CA ASP A 302 -43.16 -3.03 -28.53
C ASP A 302 -42.18 -3.04 -29.71
N ASP A 303 -41.11 -3.82 -29.62
CA ASP A 303 -40.56 -4.48 -30.80
C ASP A 303 -39.97 -5.83 -30.36
N GLU A 304 -40.76 -6.85 -30.69
CA GLU A 304 -40.40 -8.25 -30.83
C GLU A 304 -39.29 -8.44 -31.88
N TRP A 305 -38.79 -9.69 -31.96
CA TRP A 305 -37.95 -10.30 -33.00
C TRP A 305 -36.44 -10.03 -32.87
N GLU A 306 -35.53 -10.98 -33.11
CA GLU A 306 -35.62 -12.40 -33.42
C GLU A 306 -34.27 -13.03 -33.04
N GLU A 307 -34.32 -14.27 -32.58
CA GLU A 307 -33.17 -15.18 -32.58
C GLU A 307 -32.78 -15.43 -34.03
N GLU A 308 -31.53 -15.17 -34.42
CA GLU A 308 -30.91 -15.88 -35.53
C GLU A 308 -29.57 -16.44 -35.06
N ASP A 309 -29.60 -17.76 -34.87
CA ASP A 309 -28.46 -18.64 -35.01
C ASP A 309 -27.78 -18.38 -36.36
N ASP A 310 -26.44 -18.32 -36.38
CA ASP A 310 -25.69 -18.77 -37.55
C ASP A 310 -24.36 -19.37 -37.07
N ASP A 311 -24.30 -20.69 -37.26
CA ASP A 311 -23.11 -21.53 -37.31
C ASP A 311 -22.25 -21.19 -38.54
N ASP A 312 -21.00 -21.68 -38.50
CA ASP A 312 -20.09 -21.95 -39.62
C ASP A 312 -19.32 -20.78 -40.29
N GLU A 313 -18.04 -20.60 -39.90
CA GLU A 313 -16.83 -20.96 -40.68
C GLU A 313 -15.52 -20.81 -39.89
#